data_AF-A0A0J9U389-F1
#
_entry.id   AF-A0A0J9U389-F1
#
_cell.length_a   1.000
_cell.length_b   1.000
_cell.length_c   1.000
_cell.angle_alpha   90.00
_cell.angle_beta   90.00
_cell.angle_gamma   90.00
#
_symmetry.space_group_name_H-M   'P 1'
#
loop_
_entity.id
_entity.type
_entity.pdbx_description
1 polymer ?
#
loop_
_entity_poly.entity_id
_entity_poly.type
_entity_poly.pdbx_seq_one_letter_code
_entity_poly.pdbx_strand_id
1 'polypeptide(L)'
;MYVLHLFRINSSVQYNHNFNYNIKKKHYEFFEKIEEFIKKAKSAESTTSLSEDENGCNSFMQSSERYITDKETARTICKQFIELYESLTDLKSKKENDHNYIKCSKFLNYWVNFKLSENMKNDDDSVRDVYNAIESQITGSDGHDIFLCFIYDINKDDLYRMNILYNLYDKYIKLKNIIEDTSEPNKQSLLNLSTACCPHYIKAGYICNPGNNNNNSSKFCKELNTFKSKYDDIYQKIVQKGADYSNNFIKLEECSNPKIITTAVTGSIIGLIPLLGVLYKVSELNIKL
;
A
#
# COMPACT_ATOMS: atom_id res chain seq x y z
N MET A 1 8.36 46.04 1.49
CA MET A 1 8.86 44.74 0.98
C MET A 1 8.82 43.62 2.04
N TYR A 2 9.19 43.87 3.30
CA TYR A 2 9.15 42.89 4.39
C TYR A 2 7.73 42.44 4.81
N VAL A 3 6.76 43.35 4.80
CA VAL A 3 5.36 43.07 5.19
C VAL A 3 4.63 42.15 4.19
N LEU A 4 4.92 42.28 2.90
CA LEU A 4 4.37 41.39 1.85
C LEU A 4 4.91 39.95 1.96
N HIS A 5 6.14 39.77 2.46
CA HIS A 5 6.74 38.46 2.67
C HIS A 5 6.11 37.72 3.87
N LEU A 6 5.87 38.44 4.98
CA LEU A 6 5.19 37.91 6.16
C LEU A 6 3.72 37.56 5.90
N PHE A 7 3.00 38.36 5.10
CA PHE A 7 1.63 38.04 4.68
C PHE A 7 1.55 36.79 3.79
N ARG A 8 2.53 36.57 2.89
CA ARG A 8 2.63 35.35 2.07
C ARG A 8 2.91 34.10 2.90
N ILE A 9 3.73 34.20 3.94
CA ILE A 9 4.06 33.08 4.83
C ILE A 9 2.85 32.72 5.72
N ASN A 10 2.16 33.71 6.29
CA ASN A 10 0.98 33.42 7.11
C ASN A 10 -0.20 32.85 6.31
N SER A 11 -0.43 33.32 5.08
CA SER A 11 -1.47 32.77 4.22
C SER A 11 -1.16 31.35 3.74
N SER A 12 0.10 31.05 3.40
CA SER A 12 0.53 29.69 3.04
C SER A 12 0.54 28.73 4.22
N VAL A 13 0.92 29.16 5.42
CA VAL A 13 0.86 28.33 6.64
C VAL A 13 -0.59 28.01 7.05
N GLN A 14 -1.49 29.00 7.03
CA GLN A 14 -2.90 28.78 7.38
C GLN A 14 -3.64 27.98 6.29
N TYR A 15 -3.29 28.17 5.01
CA TYR A 15 -3.78 27.36 3.90
C TYR A 15 -3.28 25.91 3.97
N ASN A 16 -1.98 25.71 4.23
CA ASN A 16 -1.39 24.38 4.46
C ASN A 16 -2.04 23.67 5.65
N HIS A 17 -2.37 24.39 6.72
CA HIS A 17 -3.05 23.82 7.88
C HIS A 17 -4.48 23.34 7.53
N ASN A 18 -5.26 24.14 6.80
CA ASN A 18 -6.61 23.75 6.37
C ASN A 18 -6.61 22.67 5.29
N PHE A 19 -5.65 22.71 4.38
CA PHE A 19 -5.44 21.67 3.36
C PHE A 19 -5.07 20.34 4.01
N ASN A 20 -4.11 20.33 4.93
CA ASN A 20 -3.69 19.15 5.67
C ASN A 20 -4.83 18.60 6.57
N TYR A 21 -5.66 19.47 7.14
CA TYR A 21 -6.87 19.07 7.88
C TYR A 21 -7.92 18.38 6.99
N ASN A 22 -8.22 18.93 5.81
CA ASN A 22 -9.17 18.33 4.87
C ASN A 22 -8.66 17.02 4.27
N ILE A 23 -7.35 16.95 3.99
CA ILE A 23 -6.65 15.72 3.66
C ILE A 23 -6.89 14.70 4.77
N LYS A 24 -6.55 14.98 6.03
CA LYS A 24 -6.73 14.04 7.16
C LYS A 24 -8.17 13.52 7.34
N LYS A 25 -9.23 14.20 6.88
CA LYS A 25 -10.60 13.67 7.05
C LYS A 25 -10.99 12.54 6.07
N LYS A 26 -10.27 12.41 4.96
CA LYS A 26 -10.64 11.61 3.77
C LYS A 26 -9.73 10.40 3.53
N HIS A 27 -9.33 9.73 4.60
CA HIS A 27 -8.32 8.67 4.59
C HIS A 27 -8.59 7.49 3.63
N TYR A 28 -9.84 7.13 3.37
CA TYR A 28 -10.21 5.95 2.58
C TYR A 28 -10.62 6.25 1.13
N GLU A 29 -10.68 7.52 0.70
CA GLU A 29 -11.17 7.88 -0.66
C GLU A 29 -10.31 7.32 -1.80
N PHE A 30 -9.05 6.99 -1.53
CA PHE A 30 -8.18 6.36 -2.54
C PHE A 30 -8.61 4.93 -2.86
N PHE A 31 -9.41 4.27 -2.01
CA PHE A 31 -9.88 2.91 -2.27
C PHE A 31 -10.77 2.81 -3.51
N GLU A 32 -11.39 3.93 -3.93
CA GLU A 32 -12.14 4.00 -5.19
C GLU A 32 -11.28 3.68 -6.43
N LYS A 33 -9.97 3.94 -6.36
CA LYS A 33 -8.99 3.66 -7.43
C LYS A 33 -7.93 2.61 -7.02
N ILE A 34 -8.19 1.83 -5.97
CA ILE A 34 -7.19 0.93 -5.39
C ILE A 34 -6.62 -0.08 -6.39
N GLU A 35 -7.44 -0.59 -7.32
CA GLU A 35 -7.00 -1.56 -8.33
C GLU A 35 -5.88 -0.99 -9.22
N GLU A 36 -6.02 0.28 -9.63
CA GLU A 36 -5.01 0.99 -10.43
C GLU A 36 -3.75 1.28 -9.60
N PHE A 37 -3.94 1.76 -8.38
CA PHE A 37 -2.85 2.14 -7.49
C PHE A 37 -1.99 0.95 -7.06
N ILE A 38 -2.58 -0.22 -6.77
CA ILE A 38 -1.83 -1.45 -6.50
C ILE A 38 -0.99 -1.85 -7.71
N LYS A 39 -1.52 -1.74 -8.94
CA LYS A 39 -0.76 -2.05 -10.15
C LYS A 39 0.46 -1.15 -10.30
N LYS A 40 0.30 0.16 -10.09
CA LYS A 40 1.39 1.15 -10.12
C LYS A 40 2.44 0.87 -9.05
N ALA A 41 2.04 0.65 -7.80
CA ALA A 41 2.94 0.31 -6.71
C ALA A 41 3.75 -0.96 -6.99
N LYS A 42 3.09 -2.04 -7.45
CA LYS A 42 3.80 -3.27 -7.83
C LYS A 42 4.76 -3.08 -8.98
N SER A 43 4.41 -2.26 -9.96
CA SER A 43 5.30 -1.94 -11.08
C SER A 43 6.57 -1.28 -10.55
N ALA A 44 6.43 -0.23 -9.73
CA ALA A 44 7.54 0.46 -9.09
C ALA A 44 8.38 -0.47 -8.21
N GLU A 45 7.75 -1.41 -7.50
CA GLU A 45 8.44 -2.41 -6.66
C GLU A 45 9.19 -3.48 -7.47
N SER A 46 8.75 -3.75 -8.70
CA SER A 46 9.35 -4.76 -9.58
C SER A 46 10.47 -4.24 -10.48
N THR A 47 10.61 -2.91 -10.61
CA THR A 47 11.62 -2.28 -11.46
C THR A 47 13.02 -2.57 -10.91
N THR A 48 13.69 -3.59 -11.48
CA THR A 48 15.10 -3.93 -11.21
C THR A 48 16.09 -2.96 -11.85
N SER A 49 15.65 -2.07 -12.75
CA SER A 49 16.50 -1.02 -13.32
C SER A 49 16.64 0.13 -12.33
N LEU A 50 17.29 -0.15 -11.21
CA LEU A 50 17.86 0.88 -10.38
C LEU A 50 18.98 1.50 -11.23
N SER A 51 18.68 2.54 -12.02
CA SER A 51 19.74 3.27 -12.70
C SER A 51 20.79 3.64 -11.65
N GLU A 52 22.06 3.43 -11.95
CA GLU A 52 23.16 3.74 -11.03
C GLU A 52 23.24 5.25 -10.75
N ASP A 53 22.48 6.04 -11.51
CA ASP A 53 22.53 7.50 -11.60
C ASP A 53 21.62 8.25 -10.61
N GLU A 54 20.85 7.57 -9.75
CA GLU A 54 20.09 8.23 -8.66
C GLU A 54 21.01 8.57 -7.48
N ASN A 55 21.77 9.66 -7.63
CA ASN A 55 22.68 10.19 -6.63
C ASN A 55 21.95 10.52 -5.32
N GLY A 56 20.69 10.95 -5.40
CA GLY A 56 19.85 11.25 -4.25
C GLY A 56 19.54 10.03 -3.40
N CYS A 57 19.11 8.91 -3.99
CA CYS A 57 18.84 7.69 -3.22
C CYS A 57 20.11 7.04 -2.65
N ASN A 58 21.25 7.15 -3.33
CA ASN A 58 22.54 6.76 -2.76
C ASN A 58 22.94 7.65 -1.57
N SER A 59 22.62 8.95 -1.61
CA SER A 59 22.87 9.88 -0.51
C SER A 59 21.94 9.62 0.68
N PHE A 60 20.66 9.32 0.41
CA PHE A 60 19.70 8.87 1.43
C PHE A 60 20.18 7.58 2.09
N MET A 61 20.59 6.57 1.31
CA MET A 61 21.14 5.32 1.84
C MET A 61 22.24 5.57 2.89
N GLN A 62 23.20 6.45 2.61
CA GLN A 62 24.29 6.75 3.54
C GLN A 62 23.83 7.50 4.80
N SER A 63 22.84 8.38 4.67
CA SER A 63 22.30 9.19 5.79
C SER A 63 21.17 8.48 6.55
N SER A 64 20.64 7.38 6.02
CA SER A 64 19.47 6.68 6.56
C SER A 64 19.74 5.87 7.82
N GLU A 65 21.00 5.73 8.27
CA GLU A 65 21.39 4.88 9.40
C GLU A 65 20.62 5.21 10.69
N ARG A 66 20.21 6.46 10.88
CA ARG A 66 19.39 6.86 12.02
C ARG A 66 17.98 6.24 11.95
N TYR A 67 17.43 6.09 10.76
CA TYR A 67 16.03 5.73 10.53
C TYR A 67 15.83 4.25 10.19
N ILE A 68 16.70 3.65 9.37
CA ILE A 68 16.55 2.31 8.79
C ILE A 68 17.83 1.50 9.03
N THR A 69 17.71 0.23 9.41
CA THR A 69 18.87 -0.65 9.71
C THR A 69 19.60 -1.08 8.46
N ASP A 70 18.86 -1.58 7.50
CA ASP A 70 19.44 -2.04 6.26
C ASP A 70 19.50 -0.87 5.26
N LYS A 71 20.73 -0.43 5.00
CA LYS A 71 21.02 0.63 4.02
C LYS A 71 20.48 0.27 2.64
N GLU A 72 20.61 -0.99 2.23
CA GLU A 72 20.13 -1.43 0.92
C GLU A 72 18.61 -1.34 0.84
N THR A 73 17.90 -1.76 1.88
CA THR A 73 16.45 -1.51 2.02
C THR A 73 16.11 -0.02 1.94
N ALA A 74 16.85 0.85 2.63
CA ALA A 74 16.61 2.29 2.55
C ALA A 74 16.77 2.83 1.12
N ARG A 75 17.82 2.40 0.42
CA ARG A 75 18.03 2.72 -1.00
C ARG A 75 16.85 2.23 -1.84
N THR A 76 16.48 0.95 -1.72
CA THR A 76 15.38 0.35 -2.48
C THR A 76 14.06 1.08 -2.25
N ILE A 77 13.71 1.43 -1.00
CA ILE A 77 12.47 2.18 -0.70
C ILE A 77 12.49 3.55 -1.37
N CYS A 78 13.63 4.25 -1.34
CA CYS A 78 13.78 5.55 -2.01
C CYS A 78 13.53 5.44 -3.53
N LYS A 79 14.14 4.45 -4.20
CA LYS A 79 13.96 4.25 -5.65
C LYS A 79 12.50 3.90 -6.00
N GLN A 80 11.90 2.99 -5.24
CA GLN A 80 10.49 2.62 -5.38
C GLN A 80 9.56 3.81 -5.16
N PHE A 81 9.90 4.71 -4.23
CA PHE A 81 9.15 5.93 -3.98
C PHE A 81 9.19 6.87 -5.21
N ILE A 82 10.36 7.11 -5.79
CA ILE A 82 10.51 7.95 -7.00
C ILE A 82 9.66 7.38 -8.14
N GLU A 83 9.86 6.10 -8.47
CA GLU A 83 9.13 5.40 -9.53
C GLU A 83 7.61 5.46 -9.32
N LEU A 84 7.15 5.22 -8.08
CA LEU A 84 5.74 5.32 -7.75
C LEU A 84 5.24 6.75 -7.92
N TYR A 85 5.95 7.74 -7.39
CA TYR A 85 5.59 9.16 -7.52
C TYR A 85 5.45 9.57 -8.99
N GLU A 86 6.40 9.19 -9.84
CA GLU A 86 6.38 9.53 -11.26
C GLU A 86 5.20 8.90 -12.02
N SER A 87 4.81 7.69 -11.62
CA SER A 87 3.64 6.98 -12.17
C SER A 87 2.29 7.59 -11.75
N LEU A 88 2.26 8.35 -10.65
CA LEU A 88 1.07 9.03 -10.13
C LEU A 88 0.91 10.41 -10.77
N THR A 89 0.69 10.42 -12.10
CA THR A 89 0.66 11.65 -12.94
C THR A 89 -0.29 12.74 -12.46
N ASP A 90 -1.38 12.39 -11.77
CA ASP A 90 -2.33 13.38 -11.22
C ASP A 90 -1.68 14.29 -10.17
N LEU A 91 -0.61 13.85 -9.49
CA LEU A 91 0.18 14.67 -8.56
C LEU A 91 0.91 15.82 -9.28
N LYS A 92 1.25 15.66 -10.56
CA LYS A 92 1.96 16.67 -11.36
C LYS A 92 1.05 17.86 -11.73
N SER A 93 -0.27 17.68 -11.68
CA SER A 93 -1.23 18.74 -11.99
C SER A 93 -1.22 19.89 -10.96
N LYS A 94 -0.72 19.64 -9.73
CA LYS A 94 -0.67 20.57 -8.59
C LYS A 94 -2.01 21.26 -8.26
N LYS A 95 -3.14 20.74 -8.77
CA LYS A 95 -4.47 21.21 -8.43
C LYS A 95 -4.92 20.50 -7.16
N GLU A 96 -4.54 21.05 -6.03
CA GLU A 96 -4.76 20.46 -4.70
C GLU A 96 -6.24 20.13 -4.37
N ASN A 97 -7.19 20.81 -5.01
CA ASN A 97 -8.62 20.55 -4.87
C ASN A 97 -9.18 19.52 -5.87
N ASP A 98 -8.34 19.00 -6.79
CA ASP A 98 -8.74 17.98 -7.75
C ASP A 98 -8.93 16.63 -7.05
N HIS A 99 -10.04 15.95 -7.38
CA HIS A 99 -10.38 14.68 -6.73
C HIS A 99 -9.36 13.58 -7.01
N ASN A 100 -8.75 13.57 -8.20
CA ASN A 100 -7.72 12.59 -8.54
C ASN A 100 -6.39 12.92 -7.85
N TYR A 101 -6.03 14.21 -7.76
CA TYR A 101 -4.89 14.66 -6.96
C TYR A 101 -5.01 14.19 -5.51
N ILE A 102 -6.18 14.41 -4.88
CA ILE A 102 -6.43 13.99 -3.49
C ILE A 102 -6.25 12.48 -3.34
N LYS A 103 -6.86 11.68 -4.22
CA LYS A 103 -6.75 10.22 -4.19
C LYS A 103 -5.31 9.74 -4.34
N CYS A 104 -4.55 10.29 -5.29
CA CYS A 104 -3.14 9.94 -5.47
C CYS A 104 -2.30 10.33 -4.25
N SER A 105 -2.53 11.52 -3.70
CA SER A 105 -1.82 12.01 -2.51
C SER A 105 -2.08 11.10 -1.30
N LYS A 106 -3.33 10.65 -1.16
CA LYS A 106 -3.73 9.71 -0.10
C LYS A 106 -3.13 8.33 -0.26
N PHE A 107 -3.13 7.81 -1.48
CA PHE A 107 -2.51 6.53 -1.76
C PHE A 107 -1.00 6.58 -1.50
N LEU A 108 -0.31 7.61 -2.00
CA LEU A 108 1.13 7.76 -1.79
C LEU A 108 1.47 7.90 -0.30
N ASN A 109 0.71 8.70 0.44
CA ASN A 109 0.88 8.78 1.90
C ASN A 109 0.70 7.42 2.59
N TYR A 110 -0.33 6.65 2.19
CA TYR A 110 -0.52 5.28 2.69
C TYR A 110 0.68 4.38 2.37
N TRP A 111 1.14 4.38 1.11
CA TRP A 111 2.24 3.52 0.67
C TRP A 111 3.54 3.85 1.41
N VAL A 112 3.87 5.15 1.57
CA VAL A 112 5.05 5.60 2.33
C VAL A 112 4.96 5.15 3.79
N ASN A 113 3.80 5.34 4.44
CA ASN A 113 3.59 4.87 5.82
C ASN A 113 3.76 3.36 5.94
N PHE A 114 3.18 2.59 5.02
CA PHE A 114 3.30 1.14 5.00
C PHE A 114 4.77 0.69 4.86
N LYS A 115 5.48 1.21 3.86
CA LYS A 115 6.88 0.82 3.58
C LYS A 115 7.85 1.23 4.67
N LEU A 116 7.72 2.45 5.19
CA LEU A 116 8.66 2.93 6.21
C LEU A 116 8.38 2.29 7.56
N SER A 117 7.13 2.15 7.97
CA SER A 117 6.79 1.55 9.28
C SER A 117 7.28 0.11 9.45
N GLU A 118 7.42 -0.66 8.35
CA GLU A 118 7.97 -2.03 8.40
C GLU A 118 9.50 -2.07 8.55
N ASN A 119 10.20 -0.98 8.23
CA ASN A 119 11.66 -0.96 8.10
C ASN A 119 12.37 0.02 9.04
N MET A 120 11.60 0.84 9.78
CA MET A 120 12.13 1.81 10.72
C MET A 120 12.72 1.14 11.98
N LYS A 121 13.83 1.68 12.46
CA LYS A 121 14.55 1.23 13.66
C LYS A 121 13.82 1.52 14.96
N ASN A 122 13.21 2.70 15.04
CA ASN A 122 12.68 3.25 16.27
C ASN A 122 11.20 3.62 16.09
N ASP A 123 10.37 3.20 17.04
CA ASP A 123 8.97 3.58 17.12
C ASP A 123 8.76 5.08 17.42
N ASP A 124 9.81 5.78 17.91
CA ASP A 124 9.76 7.22 18.18
C ASP A 124 9.99 8.09 16.93
N ASP A 125 10.64 7.56 15.89
CA ASP A 125 10.81 8.31 14.65
C ASP A 125 9.46 8.36 13.91
N SER A 126 9.12 9.51 13.34
CA SER A 126 7.90 9.64 12.55
C SER A 126 8.16 9.27 11.08
N VAL A 127 7.18 8.65 10.41
CA VAL A 127 7.23 8.37 8.96
C VAL A 127 7.51 9.67 8.21
N ARG A 128 6.91 10.78 8.67
CA ARG A 128 7.17 12.10 8.11
C ARG A 128 8.64 12.52 8.19
N ASP A 129 9.33 12.26 9.30
CA ASP A 129 10.73 12.63 9.45
C ASP A 129 11.63 11.85 8.50
N VAL A 130 11.37 10.54 8.35
CA VAL A 130 12.10 9.70 7.39
C VAL A 130 11.81 10.12 5.95
N TYR A 131 10.55 10.43 5.63
CA TYR A 131 10.18 10.99 4.32
C TYR A 131 10.90 12.30 4.03
N ASN A 132 10.96 13.23 4.99
CA ASN A 132 11.67 14.50 4.81
C ASN A 132 13.17 14.26 4.53
N ALA A 133 13.77 13.24 5.14
CA ALA A 133 15.13 12.84 4.83
C ALA A 133 15.26 12.36 3.38
N ILE A 134 14.35 11.50 2.89
CA ILE A 134 14.30 11.09 1.47
C ILE A 134 14.17 12.31 0.56
N GLU A 135 13.15 13.15 0.78
CA GLU A 135 12.86 14.36 -0.01
C GLU A 135 14.09 15.28 -0.07
N SER A 136 14.77 15.51 1.05
CA SER A 136 15.97 16.37 1.09
C SER A 136 17.12 15.89 0.21
N GLN A 137 17.19 14.59 -0.09
CA GLN A 137 18.27 14.01 -0.87
C GLN A 137 17.95 13.90 -2.35
N ILE A 138 16.68 13.74 -2.72
CA ILE A 138 16.25 13.54 -4.12
C ILE A 138 15.84 14.85 -4.80
N THR A 139 15.44 15.85 -4.02
CA THR A 139 14.94 17.11 -4.57
C THR A 139 16.08 17.98 -5.06
N GLY A 140 16.07 18.27 -6.37
CA GLY A 140 17.08 19.08 -7.05
C GLY A 140 18.42 18.40 -7.36
N SER A 141 18.70 17.21 -6.81
CA SER A 141 19.91 16.42 -7.09
C SER A 141 19.76 15.53 -8.32
N ASP A 142 18.59 14.89 -8.47
CA ASP A 142 18.29 13.94 -9.54
C ASP A 142 17.30 14.52 -10.56
N GLY A 143 17.16 15.85 -10.61
CA GLY A 143 16.23 16.54 -11.52
C GLY A 143 14.75 16.39 -11.16
N HIS A 144 14.44 15.81 -9.99
CA HIS A 144 13.08 15.74 -9.47
C HIS A 144 12.73 16.99 -8.65
N ASP A 145 11.60 17.63 -8.97
CA ASP A 145 11.00 18.70 -8.16
C ASP A 145 9.91 18.13 -7.23
N ILE A 146 10.31 17.21 -6.34
CA ILE A 146 9.41 16.55 -5.39
C ILE A 146 9.31 17.40 -4.11
N PHE A 147 8.17 18.04 -3.92
CA PHE A 147 7.84 18.78 -2.70
C PHE A 147 6.42 18.40 -2.28
N LEU A 148 6.29 17.46 -1.34
CA LEU A 148 5.00 16.91 -0.92
C LEU A 148 4.68 17.28 0.52
N CYS A 149 3.87 18.31 0.71
CA CYS A 149 3.40 18.76 2.02
C CYS A 149 2.32 17.84 2.65
N PHE A 150 1.89 16.79 1.93
CA PHE A 150 0.79 15.90 2.33
C PHE A 150 1.26 14.55 2.89
N ILE A 151 2.56 14.33 3.05
CA ILE A 151 3.09 13.14 3.74
C ILE A 151 3.03 13.38 5.26
N TYR A 152 2.33 12.51 5.98
CA TYR A 152 2.11 12.59 7.41
C TYR A 152 1.91 11.18 8.01
N ASP A 153 2.08 11.06 9.33
CA ASP A 153 1.93 9.79 10.02
C ASP A 153 0.47 9.34 10.08
N ILE A 154 0.19 8.16 9.53
CA ILE A 154 -1.09 7.47 9.70
C ILE A 154 -1.05 6.76 11.05
N ASN A 155 -2.09 6.94 11.86
CA ASN A 155 -2.23 6.22 13.12
C ASN A 155 -2.14 4.69 12.88
N LYS A 156 -1.42 3.98 13.76
CA LYS A 156 -1.15 2.53 13.64
C LYS A 156 -2.42 1.69 13.41
N ASP A 157 -3.54 2.02 14.07
CA ASP A 157 -4.80 1.28 13.91
C ASP A 157 -5.43 1.51 12.53
N ASP A 158 -5.38 2.74 12.02
CA ASP A 158 -5.89 3.08 10.69
C ASP A 158 -5.00 2.46 9.60
N LEU A 159 -3.67 2.51 9.77
CA LEU A 159 -2.74 1.86 8.84
C LEU A 159 -2.97 0.35 8.80
N TYR A 160 -3.13 -0.30 9.95
CA TYR A 160 -3.46 -1.73 10.05
C TYR A 160 -4.75 -2.08 9.31
N ARG A 161 -5.81 -1.27 9.46
CA ARG A 161 -7.08 -1.44 8.74
C ARG A 161 -6.90 -1.27 7.23
N MET A 162 -6.18 -0.25 6.79
CA MET A 162 -5.88 -0.07 5.36
C MET A 162 -5.08 -1.25 4.79
N ASN A 163 -4.11 -1.78 5.54
CA ASN A 163 -3.33 -2.96 5.14
C ASN A 163 -4.21 -4.20 4.95
N ILE A 164 -5.24 -4.39 5.77
CA ILE A 164 -6.21 -5.47 5.58
C ILE A 164 -6.93 -5.33 4.22
N LEU A 165 -7.45 -4.14 3.91
CA LEU A 165 -8.14 -3.89 2.63
C LEU A 165 -7.18 -4.03 1.45
N TYR A 166 -5.96 -3.47 1.54
CA TYR A 166 -4.95 -3.59 0.50
C TYR A 166 -4.64 -5.05 0.19
N ASN A 167 -4.45 -5.87 1.23
CA ASN A 167 -4.18 -7.30 1.08
C ASN A 167 -5.35 -8.08 0.44
N LEU A 168 -6.59 -7.68 0.74
CA LEU A 168 -7.77 -8.24 0.10
C LEU A 168 -7.82 -7.85 -1.39
N TYR A 169 -7.59 -6.58 -1.72
CA TYR A 169 -7.58 -6.09 -3.10
C TYR A 169 -6.43 -6.68 -3.92
N ASP A 170 -5.25 -6.89 -3.34
CA ASP A 170 -4.12 -7.55 -4.00
C ASP A 170 -4.51 -8.93 -4.56
N LYS A 171 -5.15 -9.74 -3.70
CA LYS A 171 -5.60 -11.09 -4.04
C LYS A 171 -6.77 -11.06 -5.03
N TYR A 172 -7.70 -10.12 -4.84
CA TYR A 172 -8.80 -9.88 -5.77
C TYR A 172 -8.32 -9.50 -7.17
N ILE A 173 -7.30 -8.64 -7.33
CA ILE A 173 -6.75 -8.31 -8.66
C ILE A 173 -6.19 -9.56 -9.35
N LYS A 174 -5.48 -10.42 -8.61
CA LYS A 174 -4.94 -11.69 -9.14
C LYS A 174 -6.08 -12.63 -9.56
N LEU A 175 -7.13 -12.76 -8.74
CA LEU A 175 -8.33 -13.54 -9.07
C LEU A 175 -9.03 -12.99 -10.32
N LYS A 176 -9.24 -11.67 -10.38
CA LYS A 176 -9.83 -10.97 -11.52
C LYS A 176 -9.07 -11.26 -12.81
N ASN A 177 -7.74 -11.12 -12.79
CA ASN A 177 -6.90 -11.39 -13.95
C ASN A 177 -7.03 -12.85 -14.42
N ILE A 178 -7.05 -13.83 -13.50
CA ILE A 178 -7.23 -15.25 -13.85
C ILE A 178 -8.59 -15.52 -14.51
N ILE A 179 -9.64 -14.79 -14.11
CA ILE A 179 -11.00 -14.98 -14.65
C ILE A 179 -11.16 -14.31 -16.02
N GLU A 180 -10.53 -13.15 -16.19
CA GLU A 180 -10.54 -12.32 -17.40
C GLU A 180 -9.56 -12.82 -18.46
N ASP A 181 -8.58 -13.66 -18.09
CA ASP A 181 -7.72 -14.38 -19.03
C ASP A 181 -8.58 -15.27 -19.95
N THR A 182 -8.22 -15.29 -21.24
CA THR A 182 -8.88 -16.09 -22.27
C THR A 182 -8.48 -17.56 -22.21
N SER A 183 -7.40 -17.90 -21.49
CA SER A 183 -7.03 -19.28 -21.17
C SER A 183 -7.91 -19.87 -20.07
N GLU A 184 -7.91 -21.21 -19.96
CA GLU A 184 -8.64 -21.89 -18.88
C GLU A 184 -8.09 -21.45 -17.51
N PRO A 185 -8.91 -20.89 -16.61
CA PRO A 185 -8.46 -20.44 -15.31
C PRO A 185 -7.78 -21.57 -14.53
N ASN A 186 -6.58 -21.32 -14.01
CA ASN A 186 -5.92 -22.30 -13.16
C ASN A 186 -6.72 -22.49 -11.85
N LYS A 187 -7.40 -23.64 -11.74
CA LYS A 187 -8.26 -24.02 -10.61
C LYS A 187 -7.51 -23.99 -9.27
N GLN A 188 -6.25 -24.45 -9.24
CA GLN A 188 -5.42 -24.42 -8.04
C GLN A 188 -5.11 -22.98 -7.61
N SER A 189 -4.82 -22.10 -8.56
CA SER A 189 -4.60 -20.68 -8.29
C SER A 189 -5.86 -20.00 -7.75
N LEU A 190 -7.05 -20.33 -8.29
CA LEU A 190 -8.33 -19.84 -7.77
C LEU A 190 -8.52 -20.24 -6.31
N LEU A 191 -8.29 -21.52 -5.97
CA LEU A 191 -8.46 -22.02 -4.61
C LEU A 191 -7.46 -21.37 -3.65
N ASN A 192 -6.19 -21.30 -4.06
CA ASN A 192 -5.14 -20.71 -3.24
C ASN A 192 -5.39 -19.22 -2.96
N LEU A 193 -5.74 -18.44 -3.99
CA LEU A 193 -5.96 -17.01 -3.85
C LEU A 193 -7.25 -16.68 -3.07
N SER A 194 -8.34 -17.40 -3.33
CA SER A 194 -9.59 -17.22 -2.58
C SER A 194 -9.43 -17.61 -1.12
N THR A 195 -8.74 -18.71 -0.82
CA THR A 195 -8.39 -19.11 0.55
C THR A 195 -7.51 -18.07 1.24
N ALA A 196 -6.54 -17.48 0.52
CA ALA A 196 -5.65 -16.46 1.06
C ALA A 196 -6.37 -15.15 1.45
N CYS A 197 -7.60 -14.90 0.95
CA CYS A 197 -8.42 -13.77 1.41
C CYS A 197 -8.95 -13.97 2.84
N CYS A 198 -9.17 -15.22 3.26
CA CYS A 198 -9.90 -15.52 4.49
C CYS A 198 -9.29 -14.95 5.78
N PRO A 199 -7.96 -15.05 6.04
CA PRO A 199 -7.39 -14.47 7.26
C PRO A 199 -7.62 -12.96 7.37
N HIS A 200 -7.55 -12.24 6.25
CA HIS A 200 -7.78 -10.80 6.21
C HIS A 200 -9.26 -10.47 6.36
N TYR A 201 -10.14 -11.22 5.69
CA TYR A 201 -11.58 -11.00 5.77
C TYR A 201 -12.14 -11.29 7.17
N ILE A 202 -11.68 -12.36 7.83
CA ILE A 202 -12.05 -12.68 9.21
C ILE A 202 -11.65 -11.54 10.16
N LYS A 203 -10.41 -11.06 10.06
CA LYS A 203 -9.93 -9.90 10.84
C LYS A 203 -10.79 -8.65 10.59
N ALA A 204 -11.14 -8.39 9.33
CA ALA A 204 -12.01 -7.29 8.96
C ALA A 204 -13.40 -7.42 9.58
N GLY A 205 -13.97 -8.63 9.61
CA GLY A 205 -15.27 -8.93 10.21
C GLY A 205 -15.32 -8.61 11.71
N TYR A 206 -14.27 -8.93 12.47
CA TYR A 206 -14.19 -8.56 13.90
C TYR A 206 -14.14 -7.05 14.12
N ILE A 207 -13.45 -6.31 13.25
CA ILE A 207 -13.39 -4.84 13.31
C ILE A 207 -14.77 -4.23 12.99
N CYS A 208 -15.51 -4.84 12.06
CA CYS A 208 -16.82 -4.37 11.60
C CYS A 208 -18.02 -4.89 12.41
N ASN A 209 -17.78 -5.58 13.52
CA ASN A 209 -18.85 -6.04 14.39
C ASN A 209 -19.57 -4.81 15.02
N PRO A 210 -20.92 -4.74 15.01
CA PRO A 210 -21.70 -3.60 15.53
C PRO A 210 -21.41 -3.13 16.98
N GLY A 211 -20.59 -3.85 17.76
CA GLY A 211 -20.10 -3.38 19.06
C GLY A 211 -18.88 -2.45 19.00
N ASN A 212 -18.22 -2.30 17.85
CA ASN A 212 -16.97 -1.56 17.66
C ASN A 212 -17.17 -0.27 16.83
N ASN A 213 -18.18 0.54 17.16
CA ASN A 213 -18.61 1.69 16.36
C ASN A 213 -17.81 2.97 16.69
N ASN A 214 -16.66 3.17 16.04
CA ASN A 214 -16.06 4.51 15.91
C ASN A 214 -16.13 4.97 14.44
N ASN A 215 -15.96 6.27 14.17
CA ASN A 215 -16.14 6.83 12.82
C ASN A 215 -15.17 6.20 11.79
N ASN A 216 -13.95 5.85 12.21
CA ASN A 216 -12.98 5.18 11.33
C ASN A 216 -13.34 3.72 11.06
N SER A 217 -13.93 3.00 12.02
CA SER A 217 -14.43 1.64 11.77
C SER A 217 -15.59 1.71 10.78
N SER A 218 -16.49 2.70 10.90
CA SER A 218 -17.57 2.92 9.94
C SER A 218 -17.07 3.10 8.50
N LYS A 219 -16.04 3.91 8.26
CA LYS A 219 -15.45 4.09 6.91
C LYS A 219 -14.77 2.82 6.40
N PHE A 220 -13.95 2.18 7.22
CA PHE A 220 -13.31 0.91 6.88
C PHE A 220 -14.35 -0.16 6.49
N CYS A 221 -15.44 -0.27 7.25
CA CYS A 221 -16.50 -1.24 6.99
C CYS A 221 -17.30 -0.93 5.72
N LYS A 222 -17.46 0.35 5.39
CA LYS A 222 -18.03 0.74 4.09
C LYS A 222 -17.14 0.25 2.95
N GLU A 223 -15.83 0.46 3.02
CA GLU A 223 -14.89 -0.03 2.00
C GLU A 223 -14.83 -1.57 1.95
N LEU A 224 -14.92 -2.24 3.10
CA LEU A 224 -15.02 -3.71 3.17
C LEU A 224 -16.27 -4.23 2.46
N ASN A 225 -17.42 -3.55 2.63
CA ASN A 225 -18.65 -3.91 1.93
C ASN A 225 -18.53 -3.70 0.42
N THR A 226 -17.89 -2.60 -0.02
CA THR A 226 -17.57 -2.40 -1.45
C THR A 226 -16.69 -3.53 -2.00
N PHE A 227 -15.67 -3.94 -1.24
CA PHE A 227 -14.84 -5.09 -1.59
C PHE A 227 -15.66 -6.38 -1.71
N LYS A 228 -16.54 -6.65 -0.73
CA LYS A 228 -17.41 -7.84 -0.73
C LYS A 228 -18.26 -7.90 -2.01
N SER A 229 -18.92 -6.80 -2.38
CA SER A 229 -19.71 -6.75 -3.61
C SER A 229 -18.88 -7.07 -4.86
N LYS A 230 -17.67 -6.50 -4.98
CA LYS A 230 -16.75 -6.82 -6.09
C LYS A 230 -16.32 -8.29 -6.11
N TYR A 231 -16.08 -8.88 -4.94
CA TYR A 231 -15.70 -10.28 -4.81
C TYR A 231 -16.87 -11.21 -5.18
N ASP A 232 -18.09 -10.87 -4.79
CA ASP A 232 -19.30 -11.59 -5.17
C ASP A 232 -19.53 -11.54 -6.69
N ASP A 233 -19.28 -10.40 -7.34
CA ASP A 233 -19.33 -10.27 -8.80
C ASP A 233 -18.33 -11.21 -9.49
N ILE A 234 -17.12 -11.34 -8.93
CA ILE A 234 -16.11 -12.31 -9.39
C ILE A 234 -16.67 -13.74 -9.25
N TYR A 235 -17.28 -14.07 -8.12
CA TYR A 235 -17.84 -15.39 -7.90
C TYR A 235 -18.93 -15.73 -8.92
N GLN A 236 -19.81 -14.76 -9.26
CA GLN A 236 -20.83 -14.99 -10.29
C GLN A 236 -20.22 -15.31 -11.66
N LYS A 237 -19.13 -14.64 -12.04
CA LYS A 237 -18.38 -14.97 -13.28
C LYS A 237 -17.76 -16.38 -13.22
N ILE A 238 -17.28 -16.81 -12.05
CA ILE A 238 -16.73 -18.17 -11.87
C ILE A 238 -17.81 -19.23 -12.02
N VAL A 239 -18.99 -19.01 -11.42
CA VAL A 239 -20.14 -19.92 -11.55
C VAL A 239 -20.52 -20.13 -13.02
N GLN A 240 -20.49 -19.07 -13.84
CA GLN A 240 -20.75 -19.14 -15.27
C GLN A 240 -19.72 -19.99 -16.05
N LYS A 241 -18.50 -20.16 -15.54
CA LYS A 241 -17.48 -21.05 -16.13
C LYS A 241 -17.71 -22.53 -15.78
N GLY A 242 -18.57 -22.84 -14.81
CA GLY A 242 -18.99 -24.21 -14.46
C GLY A 242 -18.57 -24.66 -13.06
N ALA A 243 -19.20 -25.76 -12.61
CA ALA A 243 -19.05 -26.30 -11.25
C ALA A 243 -17.59 -26.65 -10.89
N ASP A 244 -16.83 -27.10 -11.87
CA ASP A 244 -15.40 -27.39 -11.77
C ASP A 244 -14.56 -26.20 -11.26
N TYR A 245 -14.97 -24.98 -11.58
CA TYR A 245 -14.29 -23.76 -11.15
C TYR A 245 -14.86 -23.24 -9.83
N SER A 246 -16.19 -23.23 -9.67
CA SER A 246 -16.81 -22.75 -8.43
C SER A 246 -16.46 -23.61 -7.22
N ASN A 247 -16.27 -24.92 -7.41
CA ASN A 247 -15.83 -25.82 -6.33
C ASN A 247 -14.38 -25.56 -5.88
N ASN A 248 -13.59 -24.86 -6.70
CA ASN A 248 -12.21 -24.46 -6.41
C ASN A 248 -12.12 -22.97 -6.03
N PHE A 249 -13.19 -22.40 -5.46
CA PHE A 249 -13.21 -21.01 -5.04
C PHE A 249 -13.93 -20.86 -3.69
N ILE A 250 -13.25 -20.26 -2.71
CA ILE A 250 -13.81 -20.00 -1.40
C ILE A 250 -14.56 -18.67 -1.39
N LYS A 251 -15.85 -18.70 -1.04
CA LYS A 251 -16.60 -17.47 -0.80
C LYS A 251 -16.18 -16.81 0.51
N LEU A 252 -16.32 -15.49 0.60
CA LEU A 252 -16.01 -14.77 1.84
C LEU A 252 -16.86 -15.24 3.03
N GLU A 253 -18.12 -15.63 2.80
CA GLU A 253 -19.02 -16.17 3.83
C GLU A 253 -18.57 -17.53 4.38
N GLU A 254 -17.80 -18.29 3.60
CA GLU A 254 -17.30 -19.62 3.98
C GLU A 254 -16.01 -19.54 4.79
N CYS A 255 -15.34 -18.39 4.82
CA CYS A 255 -14.06 -18.22 5.52
C CYS A 255 -14.12 -18.55 7.01
N SER A 256 -15.26 -18.38 7.67
CA SER A 256 -15.46 -18.73 9.08
C SER A 256 -15.57 -20.24 9.34
N ASN A 257 -15.55 -21.07 8.30
CA ASN A 257 -15.56 -22.53 8.45
C ASN A 257 -14.23 -23.00 9.07
N PRO A 258 -14.24 -23.72 10.21
CA PRO A 258 -13.03 -24.17 10.89
C PRO A 258 -12.03 -24.95 10.00
N LYS A 259 -12.53 -25.68 9.00
CA LYS A 259 -11.68 -26.40 8.03
C LYS A 259 -10.90 -25.46 7.09
N ILE A 260 -11.50 -24.32 6.75
CA ILE A 260 -10.87 -23.29 5.93
C ILE A 260 -9.90 -22.47 6.77
N ILE A 261 -10.25 -22.14 8.01
CA ILE A 261 -9.37 -21.43 8.95
C ILE A 261 -8.05 -22.19 9.16
N THR A 262 -8.13 -23.49 9.44
CA THR A 262 -6.94 -24.33 9.65
C THR A 262 -6.02 -24.34 8.42
N THR A 263 -6.57 -24.57 7.23
CA THR A 263 -5.82 -24.56 5.96
C THR A 263 -5.20 -23.20 5.65
N ALA A 264 -5.96 -22.12 5.86
CA ALA A 264 -5.49 -20.76 5.63
C ALA A 264 -4.38 -20.38 6.61
N VAL A 265 -4.46 -20.76 7.88
CA VAL A 265 -3.43 -20.47 8.90
C VAL A 265 -2.15 -21.28 8.65
N THR A 266 -2.25 -22.56 8.27
CA THR A 266 -1.07 -23.39 7.96
C THR A 266 -0.40 -23.02 6.64
N GLY A 267 -1.14 -22.49 5.66
CA GLY A 267 -0.58 -21.91 4.43
C GLY A 267 -0.10 -20.46 4.60
N SER A 268 -0.53 -19.77 5.67
CA SER A 268 -0.11 -18.42 6.05
C SER A 268 1.02 -18.49 7.08
N ILE A 269 2.14 -19.12 6.72
CA ILE A 269 3.38 -18.92 7.46
C ILE A 269 3.72 -17.42 7.30
N ILE A 270 3.33 -16.65 8.32
CA ILE A 270 3.69 -15.25 8.59
C ILE A 270 2.98 -14.30 7.59
N GLY A 271 2.02 -13.47 7.95
CA GLY A 271 2.25 -12.32 8.85
C GLY A 271 3.10 -11.21 8.22
N LEU A 272 3.86 -11.54 7.19
CA LEU A 272 4.69 -10.70 6.35
C LEU A 272 4.50 -11.33 4.97
N ILE A 273 3.80 -10.67 4.07
CA ILE A 273 4.38 -10.70 2.72
C ILE A 273 5.65 -9.91 2.95
N PRO A 274 6.88 -10.47 2.89
CA PRO A 274 7.97 -9.62 2.53
C PRO A 274 7.58 -9.16 1.12
N LEU A 275 7.00 -7.97 1.02
CA LEU A 275 7.06 -7.19 -0.21
C LEU A 275 8.52 -6.77 -0.48
N LEU A 276 9.46 -7.28 0.29
CA LEU A 276 10.83 -7.51 -0.10
C LEU A 276 10.87 -8.58 -1.19
N GLY A 277 11.16 -8.14 -2.41
CA GLY A 277 12.07 -8.88 -3.27
C GLY A 277 13.41 -9.05 -2.56
N VAL A 278 13.46 -9.89 -1.51
CA VAL A 278 14.72 -10.40 -0.99
C VAL A 278 15.25 -11.35 -2.07
N LEU A 279 16.02 -10.80 -3.00
CA LEU A 279 17.13 -11.55 -3.55
C LEU A 279 18.02 -11.91 -2.36
N TYR A 280 17.75 -13.06 -1.74
CA TYR A 280 18.75 -13.73 -0.95
C TYR A 280 19.88 -14.04 -1.93
N LYS A 281 20.93 -13.22 -1.89
CA LYS A 281 22.23 -13.63 -2.39
C LYS A 281 22.63 -14.79 -1.49
N VAL A 282 22.35 -16.01 -1.95
CA VAL A 282 22.84 -17.24 -1.34
C VAL A 282 24.36 -17.10 -1.30
N SER A 283 24.86 -16.69 -0.16
CA SER A 283 26.28 -16.80 0.15
C SER A 283 26.47 -18.28 0.43
N GLU A 284 27.23 -18.95 -0.42
CA GLU A 284 27.51 -20.39 -0.37
C GLU A 284 27.73 -20.84 1.09
N LEU A 285 26.85 -21.72 1.57
CA LEU A 285 27.07 -22.48 2.79
C LEU A 285 28.23 -23.45 2.51
N ASN A 286 29.46 -23.00 2.76
CA ASN A 286 30.63 -23.87 2.86
C ASN A 286 30.48 -24.75 4.11
N ILE A 287 29.70 -25.82 3.97
CA ILE A 287 29.74 -26.93 4.92
C ILE A 287 30.96 -27.77 4.53
N LYS A 288 32.07 -27.55 5.24
CA LYS A 288 33.14 -28.55 5.28
C LYS A 288 32.63 -29.71 6.14
N LEU A 289 32.45 -30.86 5.51
CA LEU A 289 32.34 -32.17 6.16
C LEU A 289 33.64 -32.49 6.92
#